data_AF-A0A024H650-F1
#
_entry.id   AF-A0A024H650-F1
#
_cell.length_a   1.000
_cell.length_b   1.000
_cell.length_c   1.000
_cell.angle_alpha   90.00
_cell.angle_beta   90.00
_cell.angle_gamma   90.00
#
_symmetry.space_group_name_H-M   'P 1'
#
loop_
_entity.id
_entity.type
_entity.pdbx_description
1 polymer ?
#
loop_
_entity_poly.entity_id
_entity_poly.type
_entity_poly.pdbx_seq_one_letter_code
_entity_poly.pdbx_strand_id
1 'polypeptide(L)'
;MSNEYQLADGSPRYGHRTAPTTGEQTTPATIAPIEEAAGGAAKLSLDALAAAMDRRLRSAWADKPDPVVEALRDKNPEELAAARALVRIHLGSQREWRIKAQTVRDKALAGTMTRRRAAGRAQEIMALRFVLMAALIALPTFVVVTSPDDILKLLMVGAVCIAAAFACGYFLASRARVPVMPNIRGPWLNELREDVVNATLVAILQNKGTPVDPSTAAAARRGWESIQAASRAVDALHS
;
A
#
# COMPACT_ATOMS: atom_id res chain seq x y z
N MET A 1 -59.23 36.91 -7.67
CA MET A 1 -57.82 36.76 -8.05
C MET A 1 -57.72 35.47 -8.84
N SER A 2 -57.89 35.62 -10.15
CA SER A 2 -58.23 34.53 -11.07
C SER A 2 -56.99 34.19 -11.89
N ASN A 3 -56.71 32.90 -12.02
CA ASN A 3 -55.52 32.31 -12.62
C ASN A 3 -55.25 32.83 -14.05
N GLU A 4 -54.36 33.80 -14.19
CA GLU A 4 -53.90 34.40 -15.46
C GLU A 4 -52.98 33.48 -16.30
N TYR A 5 -52.91 32.18 -16.00
CA TYR A 5 -51.92 31.27 -16.58
C TYR A 5 -52.49 30.15 -17.47
N GLN A 6 -53.75 30.22 -17.88
CA GLN A 6 -54.37 29.22 -18.77
C GLN A 6 -55.02 29.86 -19.99
N LEU A 7 -54.80 29.28 -21.17
CA LEU A 7 -55.54 29.61 -22.39
C LEU A 7 -56.99 29.12 -22.25
N ALA A 8 -57.91 29.68 -23.04
CA ALA A 8 -59.35 29.42 -22.97
C ALA A 8 -59.77 27.96 -23.23
N ASP A 9 -58.84 27.13 -23.73
CA ASP A 9 -59.01 25.69 -23.96
C ASP A 9 -58.37 24.82 -22.85
N GLY A 10 -57.85 25.43 -21.79
CA GLY A 10 -57.20 24.73 -20.68
C GLY A 10 -55.76 24.27 -20.96
N SER A 11 -55.18 24.62 -22.11
CA SER A 11 -53.82 24.23 -22.46
C SER A 11 -52.75 25.21 -21.93
N PRO A 12 -51.57 24.72 -21.48
CA PRO A 12 -50.47 25.59 -21.06
C PRO A 12 -49.91 26.40 -22.24
N ARG A 13 -49.76 27.72 -22.06
CA ARG A 13 -49.26 28.67 -23.08
C ARG A 13 -47.78 28.47 -23.47
N TYR A 14 -47.06 27.62 -22.75
CA TYR A 14 -45.69 27.22 -23.10
C TYR A 14 -45.65 25.71 -23.33
N GLY A 15 -45.45 25.35 -24.59
CA GLY A 15 -45.49 23.97 -25.08
C GLY A 15 -44.47 23.05 -24.41
N HIS A 16 -44.95 21.86 -24.07
CA HIS A 16 -44.15 20.67 -23.88
C HIS A 16 -43.25 20.45 -25.10
N ARG A 17 -41.93 20.48 -24.91
CA ARG A 17 -41.05 19.69 -25.78
C ARG A 17 -41.12 18.25 -25.32
N THR A 18 -41.97 17.49 -26.00
CA THR A 18 -41.84 16.04 -26.08
C THR A 18 -40.42 15.67 -26.52
N ALA A 19 -39.88 14.64 -25.88
CA ALA A 19 -38.50 14.17 -25.96
C ALA A 19 -37.96 13.99 -27.39
N PRO A 20 -36.67 14.26 -27.63
CA PRO A 20 -35.88 13.43 -28.50
C PRO A 20 -35.42 12.19 -27.71
N THR A 21 -35.88 11.03 -28.19
CA THR A 21 -35.06 9.84 -28.47
C THR A 21 -33.95 9.50 -27.48
N THR A 22 -34.06 8.31 -26.88
CA THR A 22 -32.99 7.46 -26.31
C THR A 22 -31.59 7.94 -26.67
N GLY A 23 -31.12 8.97 -25.98
CA GLY A 23 -29.74 9.34 -25.92
C GLY A 23 -29.18 8.39 -24.90
N GLU A 24 -28.63 7.29 -25.38
CA GLU A 24 -27.59 6.54 -24.71
C GLU A 24 -26.66 7.59 -24.10
N GLN A 25 -26.86 7.89 -22.82
CA GLN A 25 -25.91 8.65 -22.05
C GLN A 25 -24.79 7.64 -21.81
N THR A 26 -24.05 7.36 -22.88
CA THR A 26 -22.73 6.80 -22.82
C THR A 26 -21.96 7.82 -22.00
N THR A 27 -21.98 7.65 -20.67
CA THR A 27 -20.80 7.96 -19.86
C THR A 27 -19.64 7.53 -20.74
N PRO A 28 -18.76 8.46 -21.18
CA PRO A 28 -17.65 8.07 -22.01
C PRO A 28 -17.01 6.91 -21.27
N ALA A 29 -16.96 5.74 -21.92
CA ALA A 29 -16.29 4.59 -21.39
C ALA A 29 -14.91 5.11 -21.06
N THR A 30 -14.66 5.36 -19.77
CA THR A 30 -13.36 5.80 -19.33
C THR A 30 -12.58 4.52 -19.48
N ILE A 31 -11.99 4.36 -20.66
CA ILE A 31 -11.12 3.25 -20.99
C ILE A 31 -9.92 3.46 -20.08
N ALA A 32 -10.03 2.95 -18.85
CA ALA A 32 -8.94 2.94 -17.92
C ALA A 32 -7.83 2.13 -18.60
N PRO A 33 -6.60 2.66 -18.68
CA PRO A 33 -5.52 1.91 -19.28
C PRO A 33 -5.39 0.56 -18.54
N ILE A 34 -5.30 -0.54 -19.29
CA ILE A 34 -5.24 -1.91 -18.75
C ILE A 34 -4.14 -2.03 -17.68
N GLU A 35 -3.04 -1.31 -17.89
CA GLU A 35 -1.87 -1.30 -17.02
C GLU A 35 -1.94 -0.32 -15.85
N GLU A 36 -2.99 0.50 -15.72
CA GLU A 36 -3.05 1.57 -14.71
C GLU A 36 -2.85 1.01 -13.29
N ALA A 37 -3.59 -0.05 -12.96
CA ALA A 37 -3.51 -0.66 -11.63
C ALA A 37 -2.20 -1.40 -11.42
N ALA A 38 -1.78 -2.25 -12.35
CA ALA A 38 -0.56 -3.05 -12.22
C ALA A 38 0.72 -2.20 -12.26
N GLY A 39 0.80 -1.26 -13.20
CA GLY A 39 1.91 -0.32 -13.34
C GLY A 39 1.92 0.72 -12.22
N GLY A 40 0.75 1.18 -11.76
CA GLY A 40 0.63 2.04 -10.58
C GLY A 40 1.11 1.34 -9.31
N ALA A 41 0.68 0.10 -9.09
CA ALA A 41 1.07 -0.70 -7.91
C ALA A 41 2.59 -0.98 -7.84
N ALA A 42 3.25 -1.07 -8.99
CA ALA A 42 4.71 -1.24 -9.06
C ALA A 42 5.50 -0.02 -8.55
N LYS A 43 4.87 1.17 -8.54
CA LYS A 43 5.49 2.43 -8.11
C LYS A 43 5.25 2.74 -6.63
N LEU A 44 4.47 1.93 -5.92
CA LEU A 44 4.15 2.16 -4.51
C LEU A 44 5.38 1.97 -3.63
N SER A 45 5.55 2.89 -2.66
CA SER A 45 6.56 2.77 -1.61
C SER A 45 6.10 1.78 -0.54
N LEU A 46 7.06 1.28 0.25
CA LEU A 46 6.74 0.41 1.39
C LEU A 46 5.84 1.10 2.42
N ASP A 47 5.97 2.41 2.61
CA ASP A 47 5.11 3.20 3.50
C ASP A 47 3.67 3.28 2.93
N ALA A 48 3.52 3.46 1.61
CA ALA A 48 2.22 3.47 0.94
C ALA A 48 1.52 2.10 1.04
N LEU A 49 2.25 1.00 0.89
CA LEU A 49 1.68 -0.34 1.06
C LEU A 49 1.21 -0.62 2.49
N ALA A 50 1.97 -0.16 3.49
CA ALA A 50 1.55 -0.28 4.89
C ALA A 50 0.30 0.57 5.18
N ALA A 51 0.28 1.83 4.73
CA ALA A 51 -0.88 2.71 4.88
C ALA A 51 -2.12 2.17 4.14
N ALA A 52 -1.94 1.58 2.96
CA ALA A 52 -3.02 0.93 2.22
C ALA A 52 -3.60 -0.25 2.99
N MET A 53 -2.75 -1.04 3.65
CA MET A 53 -3.21 -2.14 4.50
C MET A 53 -3.93 -1.65 5.75
N ASP A 54 -3.43 -0.63 6.44
CA ASP A 54 -4.12 -0.04 7.59
C ASP A 54 -5.50 0.49 7.19
N ARG A 55 -5.61 1.09 6.00
CA ARG A 55 -6.89 1.55 5.46
C ARG A 55 -7.81 0.38 5.11
N ARG A 56 -7.28 -0.68 4.49
CA ARG A 56 -8.02 -1.91 4.17
C ARG A 56 -8.61 -2.55 5.43
N LEU A 57 -7.80 -2.72 6.47
CA LEU A 57 -8.21 -3.31 7.76
C LEU A 57 -9.29 -2.51 8.50
N ARG A 58 -9.40 -1.21 8.23
CA ARG A 58 -10.46 -0.34 8.78
C ARG A 58 -11.72 -0.31 7.93
N SER A 59 -11.71 -0.97 6.78
CA SER A 59 -12.81 -0.90 5.84
C SER A 59 -13.70 -2.13 5.94
N ALA A 60 -14.98 -1.92 6.24
CA ALA A 60 -15.96 -3.01 6.38
C ALA A 60 -16.10 -3.90 5.12
N TRP A 61 -15.79 -3.37 3.94
CA TRP A 61 -15.80 -4.15 2.69
C TRP A 61 -14.68 -5.20 2.62
N ALA A 62 -13.62 -5.07 3.41
CA ALA A 62 -12.46 -5.93 3.36
C ALA A 62 -12.58 -7.18 4.24
N ASP A 63 -13.59 -7.23 5.13
CA ASP A 63 -13.81 -8.31 6.10
C ASP A 63 -14.27 -9.62 5.43
N LYS A 64 -14.98 -9.52 4.31
CA LYS A 64 -15.50 -10.67 3.55
C LYS A 64 -15.33 -10.45 2.05
N PRO A 65 -15.12 -11.52 1.27
CA PRO A 65 -15.17 -11.43 -0.19
C PRO A 65 -16.51 -10.86 -0.65
N ASP A 66 -16.46 -9.95 -1.62
CA ASP A 66 -17.66 -9.40 -2.22
C ASP A 66 -18.24 -10.42 -3.22
N PRO A 67 -19.46 -10.95 -3.01
CA PRO A 67 -20.02 -12.02 -3.83
C PRO A 67 -20.17 -11.61 -5.29
N VAL A 68 -20.33 -10.31 -5.57
CA VAL A 68 -20.46 -9.80 -6.93
C VAL A 68 -19.11 -9.85 -7.65
N VAL A 69 -18.02 -9.61 -6.93
CA VAL A 69 -16.65 -9.71 -7.45
C VAL A 69 -16.24 -11.17 -7.65
N GLU A 70 -16.65 -12.08 -6.75
CA GLU A 70 -16.46 -13.52 -6.95
C GLU A 70 -17.20 -14.02 -8.18
N ALA A 71 -18.47 -13.67 -8.34
CA ALA A 71 -19.24 -14.01 -9.53
C ALA A 71 -18.63 -13.43 -10.82
N LEU A 72 -18.02 -12.23 -10.76
CA LEU A 72 -17.31 -11.65 -11.91
C LEU A 72 -16.08 -12.50 -12.28
N ARG A 73 -15.30 -12.96 -11.29
CA ARG A 73 -14.11 -13.80 -11.47
C ARG A 73 -14.48 -15.15 -12.08
N ASP A 74 -15.51 -15.79 -11.56
CA ASP A 74 -15.95 -17.12 -12.01
C ASP A 74 -16.50 -17.09 -13.43
N LYS A 75 -17.16 -15.99 -13.83
CA LYS A 75 -17.68 -15.80 -15.18
C LYS A 75 -16.59 -15.48 -16.22
N ASN A 76 -15.41 -15.02 -15.79
CA ASN A 76 -14.35 -14.53 -16.68
C ASN A 76 -12.97 -15.12 -16.31
N PRO A 77 -12.80 -16.46 -16.37
CA PRO A 77 -11.56 -17.10 -15.93
C PRO A 77 -10.35 -16.76 -16.83
N GLU A 78 -10.57 -16.55 -18.13
CA GLU A 78 -9.51 -16.20 -19.08
C GLU A 78 -8.99 -14.78 -18.84
N GLU A 79 -9.88 -13.81 -18.67
CA GLU A 79 -9.52 -12.42 -18.35
C GLU A 79 -8.89 -12.31 -16.97
N LEU A 80 -9.35 -13.12 -16.00
CA LEU A 80 -8.72 -13.19 -14.68
C LEU A 80 -7.29 -13.74 -14.78
N ALA A 81 -7.06 -14.77 -15.61
CA ALA A 81 -5.71 -15.28 -15.87
C ALA A 81 -4.83 -14.21 -16.54
N ALA A 82 -5.36 -13.47 -17.52
CA ALA A 82 -4.66 -12.35 -18.16
C ALA A 82 -4.34 -11.22 -17.16
N ALA A 83 -5.30 -10.85 -16.29
CA ALA A 83 -5.09 -9.85 -15.24
C ALA A 83 -3.98 -10.29 -14.26
N ARG A 84 -4.00 -11.55 -13.82
CA ARG A 84 -2.95 -12.11 -12.96
C ARG A 84 -1.59 -12.13 -13.64
N ALA A 85 -1.54 -12.46 -14.94
CA ALA A 85 -0.32 -12.44 -15.72
C ALA A 85 0.26 -11.01 -15.81
N LEU A 86 -0.59 -10.03 -16.12
CA LEU A 86 -0.19 -8.62 -16.17
C LEU A 86 0.35 -8.12 -14.82
N VAL A 87 -0.38 -8.40 -13.73
CA VAL A 87 0.05 -8.05 -12.38
C VAL A 87 1.38 -8.74 -12.02
N ARG A 88 1.57 -10.00 -12.45
CA ARG A 88 2.83 -10.71 -12.25
C ARG A 88 3.98 -10.10 -13.04
N ILE A 89 3.75 -9.62 -14.27
CA ILE A 89 4.78 -8.92 -15.07
C ILE A 89 5.27 -7.67 -14.35
N HIS A 90 4.36 -6.84 -13.83
CA HIS A 90 4.74 -5.60 -13.15
C HIS A 90 5.28 -5.81 -11.74
N LEU A 91 4.62 -6.64 -10.93
CA LEU A 91 4.94 -6.79 -9.51
C LEU A 91 5.96 -7.89 -9.23
N GLY A 92 6.02 -8.92 -10.08
CA GLY A 92 6.85 -10.11 -9.85
C GLY A 92 6.28 -11.00 -8.74
N SER A 93 7.15 -11.74 -8.05
CA SER A 93 6.79 -12.44 -6.81
C SER A 93 6.44 -11.46 -5.67
N GLN A 94 5.82 -11.93 -4.58
CA GLN A 94 5.57 -11.08 -3.39
C GLN A 94 6.87 -10.49 -2.83
N ARG A 95 7.93 -11.31 -2.81
CA ARG A 95 9.25 -10.89 -2.34
C ARG A 95 9.84 -9.81 -3.24
N GLU A 96 9.77 -9.99 -4.55
CA GLU A 96 10.19 -8.98 -5.52
C GLU A 96 9.40 -7.68 -5.36
N TRP A 97 8.08 -7.74 -5.21
CA TRP A 97 7.28 -6.54 -5.01
C TRP A 97 7.66 -5.80 -3.73
N ARG A 98 7.87 -6.52 -2.62
CA ARG A 98 8.34 -5.93 -1.37
C ARG A 98 9.71 -5.26 -1.54
N ILE A 99 10.64 -5.89 -2.25
CA ILE A 99 11.97 -5.32 -2.53
C ILE A 99 11.82 -4.05 -3.39
N LYS A 100 11.00 -4.08 -4.45
CA LYS A 100 10.73 -2.90 -5.29
C LYS A 100 10.17 -1.74 -4.45
N ALA A 101 9.17 -2.02 -3.61
CA ALA A 101 8.57 -1.02 -2.73
C ALA A 101 9.56 -0.45 -1.70
N GLN A 102 10.46 -1.29 -1.19
CA GLN A 102 11.57 -0.84 -0.34
C GLN A 102 12.51 0.10 -1.11
N THR A 103 12.88 -0.23 -2.35
CA THR A 103 13.72 0.64 -3.19
C THR A 103 13.07 2.01 -3.44
N VAL A 104 11.75 2.04 -3.68
CA VAL A 104 11.01 3.31 -3.83
C VAL A 104 11.07 4.14 -2.55
N ARG A 105 10.86 3.52 -1.39
CA ARG A 105 10.98 4.17 -0.08
C ARG A 105 12.39 4.70 0.16
N ASP A 106 13.41 3.88 -0.10
CA ASP A 106 14.80 4.27 0.11
C ASP A 106 15.20 5.45 -0.79
N LYS A 107 14.69 5.49 -2.03
CA LYS A 107 14.86 6.64 -2.93
C LYS A 107 14.16 7.89 -2.40
N ALA A 108 12.93 7.78 -1.91
CA ALA A 108 12.21 8.91 -1.30
C ALA A 108 12.92 9.44 -0.04
N LEU A 109 13.48 8.54 0.78
CA LEU A 109 14.20 8.91 1.99
C LEU A 109 15.64 9.37 1.73
N ALA A 110 16.21 9.14 0.54
CA ALA A 110 17.60 9.48 0.24
C ALA A 110 17.93 10.95 0.57
N GLY A 111 17.06 11.89 0.19
CA GLY A 111 17.22 13.32 0.49
C GLY A 111 17.14 13.66 1.99
N THR A 112 16.37 12.91 2.77
CA THR A 112 16.35 13.06 4.23
C THR A 112 17.62 12.49 4.87
N MET A 113 18.10 11.37 4.36
CA MET A 113 19.32 10.72 4.83
C MET A 113 20.57 11.55 4.52
N THR A 114 20.66 12.18 3.34
CA THR A 114 21.77 13.07 3.00
C THR A 114 21.80 14.31 3.89
N ARG A 115 20.67 14.98 4.10
CA ARG A 115 20.57 16.11 5.06
C ARG A 115 21.00 15.72 6.47
N ARG A 116 20.59 14.54 6.94
CA ARG A 116 20.97 14.03 8.27
C ARG A 116 22.44 13.64 8.37
N ARG A 117 23.04 13.11 7.30
CA ARG A 117 24.48 12.84 7.22
C ARG A 117 25.28 14.15 7.26
N ALA A 118 24.85 15.16 6.50
CA ALA A 118 25.48 16.49 6.49
C ALA A 118 25.43 17.18 7.87
N ALA A 119 24.41 16.92 8.67
CA ALA A 119 24.29 17.43 10.04
C ALA A 119 25.19 16.72 11.09
N GLY A 120 26.17 15.91 10.67
CA GLY A 120 27.18 15.28 11.55
C GLY A 120 26.68 14.12 12.43
N ARG A 121 25.37 13.99 12.64
CA ARG A 121 24.76 12.93 13.48
C ARG A 121 25.11 11.51 13.05
N ALA A 122 25.27 11.27 11.74
CA ALA A 122 25.48 9.91 11.23
C ALA A 122 26.81 9.30 11.71
N GLN A 123 27.87 10.10 11.83
CA GLN A 123 29.20 9.63 12.24
C GLN A 123 29.24 9.38 13.75
N GLU A 124 28.58 10.23 14.56
CA GLU A 124 28.40 10.04 16.00
C GLU A 124 27.64 8.74 16.31
N ILE A 125 26.55 8.47 15.59
CA ILE A 125 25.74 7.25 15.75
C ILE A 125 26.53 6.00 15.33
N MET A 126 27.31 6.07 14.25
CA MET A 126 28.16 4.95 13.82
C MET A 126 29.26 4.67 14.83
N ALA A 127 29.93 5.71 15.35
CA ALA A 127 30.94 5.56 16.40
C ALA A 127 30.34 4.93 17.66
N LEU A 128 29.18 5.41 18.13
CA LEU A 128 28.47 4.82 19.26
C LEU A 128 28.09 3.35 19.03
N ARG A 129 27.67 2.97 17.82
CA ARG A 129 27.39 1.58 17.46
C ARG A 129 28.65 0.72 17.48
N PHE A 130 29.77 1.21 16.96
CA PHE A 130 31.04 0.49 17.01
C PHE A 130 31.55 0.32 18.44
N VAL A 131 31.46 1.36 19.27
CA VAL A 131 31.83 1.27 20.70
C VAL A 131 30.94 0.26 21.43
N LEU A 132 29.63 0.26 21.18
CA LEU A 132 28.72 -0.71 21.76
C LEU A 132 29.04 -2.14 21.32
N MET A 133 29.29 -2.37 20.03
CA MET A 133 29.71 -3.69 19.51
C MET A 133 31.02 -4.14 20.15
N ALA A 134 32.02 -3.26 20.23
CA ALA A 134 33.29 -3.58 20.86
C ALA A 134 33.12 -3.94 22.34
N ALA A 135 32.30 -3.21 23.09
CA ALA A 135 32.02 -3.49 24.50
C ALA A 135 31.27 -4.83 24.70
N LEU A 136 30.28 -5.11 23.84
CA LEU A 136 29.50 -6.35 23.89
C LEU A 136 30.32 -7.59 23.49
N ILE A 137 31.42 -7.43 22.77
CA ILE A 137 32.33 -8.53 22.41
C ILE A 137 33.45 -8.65 23.46
N ALA A 138 34.12 -7.54 23.79
CA ALA A 138 35.31 -7.56 24.63
C ALA A 138 35.04 -8.11 26.05
N LEU A 139 33.92 -7.72 26.67
CA LEU A 139 33.57 -8.13 28.03
C LEU A 139 33.35 -9.65 28.17
N PRO A 140 32.48 -10.30 27.37
CA PRO A 140 32.33 -11.75 27.44
C PRO A 140 33.59 -12.49 26.99
N THR A 141 34.35 -11.97 26.00
CA THR A 141 35.61 -12.61 25.58
C THR A 141 36.65 -12.61 26.70
N PHE A 142 36.77 -11.50 27.44
CA PHE A 142 37.67 -11.41 28.59
C PHE A 142 37.29 -12.39 29.70
N VAL A 143 36.00 -12.53 30.00
CA VAL A 143 35.51 -13.44 31.04
C VAL A 143 35.71 -14.90 30.65
N VAL A 144 35.48 -15.25 29.38
CA VAL A 144 35.76 -16.60 28.85
C VAL A 144 37.25 -16.96 28.98
N VAL A 145 38.15 -16.01 28.71
CA VAL A 145 39.61 -16.24 28.79
C VAL A 145 40.08 -16.34 30.24
N THR A 146 39.51 -15.57 31.16
CA THR A 146 39.99 -15.47 32.55
C THR A 146 39.30 -16.41 33.53
N SER A 147 38.12 -16.94 33.21
CA SER A 147 37.35 -17.83 34.10
C SER A 147 36.48 -18.80 33.29
N PRO A 148 37.09 -19.72 32.51
CA PRO A 148 36.37 -20.60 31.59
C PRO A 148 35.45 -21.61 32.30
N ASP A 149 35.80 -22.03 33.52
CA ASP A 149 35.07 -23.09 34.25
C ASP A 149 33.95 -22.54 35.15
N ASP A 150 33.86 -21.22 35.31
CA ASP A 150 32.84 -20.56 36.16
C ASP A 150 31.58 -20.27 35.36
N ILE A 151 30.77 -21.32 35.18
CA ILE A 151 29.51 -21.29 34.42
C ILE A 151 28.56 -20.20 34.94
N LEU A 152 28.52 -19.96 36.25
CA LEU A 152 27.65 -18.93 36.84
C LEU A 152 28.08 -17.52 36.40
N LYS A 153 29.39 -17.22 36.43
CA LYS A 153 29.90 -15.94 35.91
C LYS A 153 29.63 -15.77 34.42
N LEU A 154 29.84 -16.82 33.62
CA LEU A 154 29.56 -16.80 32.18
C LEU A 154 28.07 -16.51 31.90
N LEU A 155 27.16 -17.13 32.65
CA LEU A 155 25.72 -16.94 32.51
C LEU A 155 25.31 -15.51 32.91
N MET A 156 25.83 -14.98 34.01
CA MET A 156 25.57 -13.61 34.45
C MET A 156 26.07 -12.57 33.46
N VAL A 157 27.28 -12.75 32.93
CA VAL A 157 27.84 -11.85 31.91
C VAL A 157 27.05 -11.92 30.61
N GLY A 158 26.66 -13.13 30.19
CA GLY A 158 25.76 -13.32 29.05
C GLY A 158 24.44 -12.58 29.22
N ALA A 159 23.79 -12.72 30.38
CA ALA A 159 22.53 -12.03 30.68
C ALA A 159 22.68 -10.50 30.67
N VAL A 160 23.77 -9.98 31.27
CA VAL A 160 24.07 -8.54 31.27
C VAL A 160 24.34 -8.03 29.85
N CYS A 161 25.09 -8.77 29.03
CA CYS A 161 25.34 -8.41 27.63
C CYS A 161 24.05 -8.37 26.82
N ILE A 162 23.14 -9.33 27.01
CA ILE A 162 21.83 -9.33 26.34
C ILE A 162 21.02 -8.10 26.77
N ALA A 163 20.91 -7.84 28.08
CA ALA A 163 20.17 -6.67 28.58
C ALA A 163 20.76 -5.35 28.06
N ALA A 164 22.09 -5.22 28.07
CA ALA A 164 22.81 -4.06 27.54
C ALA A 164 22.60 -3.90 26.03
N ALA A 165 22.62 -5.00 25.26
CA ALA A 165 22.36 -4.96 23.82
C ALA A 165 20.95 -4.44 23.51
N PHE A 166 19.93 -4.90 24.25
CA PHE A 166 18.57 -4.41 24.09
C PHE A 166 18.43 -2.94 24.49
N ALA A 167 18.90 -2.56 25.69
CA ALA A 167 18.74 -1.20 26.22
C ALA A 167 19.54 -0.17 25.41
N CYS A 168 20.83 -0.42 25.20
CA CYS A 168 21.69 0.49 24.43
C CYS A 168 21.32 0.50 22.95
N GLY A 169 20.91 -0.64 22.38
CA GLY A 169 20.40 -0.71 21.00
C GLY A 169 19.16 0.15 20.79
N TYR A 170 18.18 0.05 21.70
CA TYR A 170 16.96 0.87 21.69
C TYR A 170 17.28 2.37 21.86
N PHE A 171 18.16 2.71 22.80
CA PHE A 171 18.58 4.09 23.03
C PHE A 171 19.26 4.69 21.80
N LEU A 172 20.17 3.94 21.17
CA LEU A 172 20.85 4.37 19.96
C LEU A 172 19.91 4.51 18.77
N ALA A 173 18.97 3.57 18.58
CA ALA A 173 17.97 3.66 17.52
C ALA A 173 17.07 4.91 17.69
N SER A 174 16.65 5.18 18.93
CA SER A 174 15.86 6.35 19.30
C SER A 174 16.62 7.66 19.08
N ARG A 175 17.86 7.76 19.57
CA ARG A 175 18.72 8.94 19.37
C ARG A 175 19.05 9.16 17.90
N ALA A 176 19.24 8.07 17.16
CA ALA A 176 19.49 8.10 15.72
C ALA A 176 18.26 8.49 14.88
N ARG A 177 17.06 8.47 15.48
CA ARG A 177 15.78 8.72 14.79
C ARG A 177 15.68 7.93 13.49
N VAL A 178 16.15 6.67 13.50
CA VAL A 178 16.16 5.83 12.30
C VAL A 178 14.72 5.72 11.79
N PRO A 179 14.45 5.94 10.49
CA PRO A 179 13.10 5.79 9.96
C PRO A 179 12.56 4.40 10.31
N VAL A 180 11.44 4.37 11.01
CA VAL A 180 10.79 3.11 11.41
C VAL A 180 10.45 2.34 10.15
N MET A 181 10.86 1.07 10.10
CA MET A 181 10.56 0.21 8.96
C MET A 181 9.07 -0.16 9.01
N PRO A 182 8.28 0.11 7.97
CA PRO A 182 6.90 -0.33 7.93
C PRO A 182 6.85 -1.85 7.97
N ASN A 183 6.03 -2.40 8.87
CA ASN A 183 5.85 -3.82 8.96
C ASN A 183 4.70 -4.25 8.06
N ILE A 184 5.02 -4.79 6.88
CA ILE A 184 4.03 -5.44 6.02
C ILE A 184 4.26 -6.95 5.98
N ARG A 185 3.21 -7.70 6.33
CA ARG A 185 3.23 -9.17 6.35
C ARG A 185 2.93 -9.72 4.95
N GLY A 186 3.44 -10.92 4.65
CA GLY A 186 3.20 -11.60 3.36
C GLY A 186 1.72 -11.77 3.00
N PRO A 187 0.86 -12.23 3.92
CA PRO A 187 -0.59 -12.35 3.66
C PRO A 187 -1.25 -11.02 3.28
N TRP A 188 -0.85 -9.92 3.92
CA TRP A 188 -1.38 -8.59 3.61
C TRP A 188 -0.98 -8.11 2.21
N LEU A 189 0.24 -8.42 1.76
CA LEU A 189 0.67 -8.16 0.39
C LEU A 189 -0.15 -8.96 -0.63
N ASN A 190 -0.61 -10.16 -0.28
CA ASN A 190 -1.50 -10.94 -1.15
C ASN A 190 -2.87 -10.28 -1.29
N GLU A 191 -3.45 -9.80 -0.19
CA GLU A 191 -4.73 -9.10 -0.22
C GLU A 191 -4.66 -7.84 -1.10
N LEU A 192 -3.62 -7.01 -0.94
CA LEU A 192 -3.41 -5.84 -1.82
C LEU A 192 -3.18 -6.25 -3.27
N ARG A 193 -2.51 -7.37 -3.52
CA ARG A 193 -2.32 -7.89 -4.88
C ARG A 193 -3.65 -8.29 -5.51
N GLU A 194 -4.53 -8.95 -4.76
CA GLU A 194 -5.87 -9.32 -5.25
C GLU A 194 -6.72 -8.10 -5.56
N ASP A 195 -6.60 -7.04 -4.76
CA ASP A 195 -7.25 -5.75 -5.04
C ASP A 195 -6.76 -5.12 -6.37
N VAL A 196 -5.47 -5.22 -6.65
CA VAL A 196 -4.89 -4.79 -7.95
C VAL A 196 -5.36 -5.68 -9.09
N VAL A 197 -5.39 -7.01 -8.91
CA VAL A 197 -5.87 -7.97 -9.91
C VAL A 197 -7.34 -7.70 -10.27
N ASN A 198 -8.19 -7.43 -9.29
CA ASN A 198 -9.60 -7.11 -9.52
C ASN A 198 -9.79 -5.84 -10.35
N ALA A 199 -9.03 -4.79 -10.04
CA ALA A 199 -9.06 -3.56 -10.82
C ALA A 199 -8.55 -3.77 -12.25
N THR A 200 -7.48 -4.57 -12.42
CA THR A 200 -6.97 -4.95 -13.75
C THR A 200 -7.97 -5.79 -14.54
N LEU A 201 -8.68 -6.74 -13.89
CA LEU A 201 -9.72 -7.54 -14.53
C LEU A 201 -10.82 -6.65 -15.11
N VAL A 202 -11.33 -5.70 -14.32
CA VAL A 202 -12.33 -4.74 -14.80
C VAL A 202 -11.81 -3.93 -15.97
N ALA A 203 -10.57 -3.45 -15.91
CA ALA A 203 -9.97 -2.70 -17.01
C ALA A 203 -9.86 -3.55 -18.29
N ILE A 204 -9.46 -4.82 -18.20
CA ILE A 204 -9.43 -5.74 -19.35
C ILE A 204 -10.83 -5.92 -19.95
N LEU A 205 -11.83 -6.19 -19.12
CA LEU A 205 -13.21 -6.40 -19.58
C LEU A 205 -13.78 -5.15 -20.27
N GLN A 206 -13.54 -3.97 -19.70
CA GLN A 206 -13.96 -2.70 -20.28
C GLN A 206 -13.25 -2.42 -21.62
N ASN A 207 -11.95 -2.72 -21.73
CA ASN A 207 -11.20 -2.57 -22.97
C ASN A 207 -11.66 -3.55 -24.07
N LYS A 208 -12.12 -4.75 -23.69
CA LYS A 208 -12.71 -5.73 -24.62
C LYS A 208 -14.15 -5.38 -25.04
N GLY A 209 -14.76 -4.34 -24.46
CA GLY A 209 -16.16 -4.00 -24.69
C GLY A 209 -17.15 -4.95 -24.00
N THR A 210 -16.70 -5.77 -23.05
CA THR A 210 -17.58 -6.64 -22.27
C THR A 210 -18.39 -5.78 -21.28
N PRO A 211 -19.73 -5.85 -21.30
CA PRO A 211 -20.55 -5.06 -20.39
C PRO A 211 -20.34 -5.56 -18.96
N VAL A 212 -19.78 -4.70 -18.12
CA VAL A 212 -19.68 -4.92 -16.68
C VAL A 212 -20.62 -3.95 -15.99
N ASP A 213 -21.51 -4.47 -15.16
CA ASP A 213 -22.43 -3.65 -14.37
C ASP A 213 -21.63 -2.59 -13.55
N PRO A 214 -22.06 -1.31 -13.53
CA PRO A 214 -21.30 -0.26 -12.86
C PRO A 214 -21.04 -0.51 -11.37
N SER A 215 -21.98 -1.14 -10.67
CA SER A 215 -21.82 -1.45 -9.23
C SER A 215 -20.79 -2.55 -9.02
N THR A 216 -20.78 -3.56 -9.90
CA THR A 216 -19.78 -4.63 -9.93
C THR A 216 -18.38 -4.09 -10.22
N ALA A 217 -18.27 -3.20 -11.22
CA ALA A 217 -17.01 -2.54 -11.56
C ALA A 217 -16.49 -1.66 -10.42
N ALA A 218 -17.37 -0.95 -9.71
CA ALA A 218 -17.01 -0.16 -8.53
C ALA A 218 -16.54 -1.05 -7.37
N ALA A 219 -17.24 -2.16 -7.09
CA ALA A 219 -16.83 -3.10 -6.06
C ALA A 219 -15.44 -3.70 -6.33
N ALA A 220 -15.18 -4.13 -7.56
CA ALA A 220 -13.90 -4.69 -7.96
C ALA A 220 -12.74 -3.67 -8.00
N ARG A 221 -13.01 -2.39 -8.26
CA ARG A 221 -12.00 -1.32 -8.24
C ARG A 221 -11.76 -0.70 -6.87
N ARG A 222 -12.69 -0.85 -5.94
CA ARG A 222 -12.65 -0.22 -4.60
C ARG A 222 -11.32 -0.46 -3.86
N GLY A 223 -10.78 -1.68 -3.92
CA GLY A 223 -9.51 -1.99 -3.28
C GLY A 223 -8.35 -1.19 -3.86
N TRP A 224 -8.25 -1.11 -5.18
CA TRP A 224 -7.25 -0.29 -5.87
C TRP A 224 -7.42 1.21 -5.59
N GLU A 225 -8.64 1.72 -5.60
CA GLU A 225 -8.93 3.12 -5.26
C GLU A 225 -8.52 3.45 -3.81
N SER A 226 -8.74 2.50 -2.88
CA SER A 226 -8.29 2.62 -1.49
C SER A 226 -6.76 2.68 -1.39
N ILE A 227 -6.05 1.86 -2.17
CA ILE A 227 -4.57 1.88 -2.27
C ILE A 227 -4.09 3.24 -2.80
N GLN A 228 -4.69 3.75 -3.87
CA GLN A 228 -4.34 5.05 -4.44
C GLN A 228 -4.57 6.19 -3.43
N ALA A 229 -5.70 6.16 -2.71
CA ALA A 229 -5.99 7.15 -1.68
C ALA A 229 -4.95 7.12 -0.55
N ALA A 230 -4.53 5.94 -0.10
CA ALA A 230 -3.48 5.78 0.90
C ALA A 230 -2.12 6.29 0.40
N SER A 231 -1.75 5.98 -0.84
CA SER A 231 -0.50 6.49 -1.44
C SER A 231 -0.47 8.00 -1.49
N ARG A 232 -1.55 8.64 -1.97
CA ARG A 232 -1.65 10.11 -2.03
C ARG A 232 -1.55 10.75 -0.65
N ALA A 233 -2.15 10.13 0.37
CA ALA A 233 -2.05 10.60 1.75
C ALA A 233 -0.61 10.51 2.28
N VAL A 234 0.12 9.45 1.96
CA VAL A 234 1.55 9.31 2.32
C VAL A 234 2.39 10.34 1.56
N ASP A 235 2.15 10.55 0.27
CA ASP A 235 2.90 11.53 -0.53
C ASP A 235 2.69 12.96 0.00
N ALA A 236 1.47 13.30 0.43
CA ALA A 236 1.15 14.60 1.03
C ALA A 236 1.85 14.86 2.38
N LEU A 237 2.29 13.81 3.09
CA LEU A 237 3.11 13.97 4.30
C LEU A 237 4.58 14.26 3.99
N HIS A 238 5.01 14.03 2.75
CA HIS A 238 6.39 14.17 2.32
C HIS A 238 6.64 15.41 1.44
N SER A 239 5.58 16.05 0.95
CA SER A 239 5.60 17.35 0.26
C SER A 239 5.77 18.50 1.24
#